data_AF-A0A4R9H8H2-F1
#
_entry.id   AF-A0A4R9H8H2-F1
#
_cell.length_a   1.000
_cell.length_b   1.000
_cell.length_c   1.000
_cell.angle_alpha   90.00
_cell.angle_beta   90.00
_cell.angle_gamma   90.00
#
_symmetry.space_group_name_H-M   'P 1'
#
loop_
_entity.id
_entity.type
_entity.pdbx_description
1 polymer ?
#
loop_
_entity_poly.entity_id
_entity_poly.type
_entity_poly.pdbx_seq_one_letter_code
_entity_poly.pdbx_strand_id
1 'polypeptide(L)'
;MELDYKTRLEEIEKVDGYFRRSPEGIWSYELDSPLDTTLPIEEQCRLIYENARLTHCNDTMARIYGYHNAEEIKGVLLKDLVGPTNKMNMFGINEFIRSGYKIHDSELEEIDLRGKRKYFLSSALGVVENGFLLRAWGVQKDVTSIRAAESRLKRTIALESLLTQLSRYFLSVEPGNTTDAVNHALGELGKFCGADRAFLFLYTHAGLTISNTNEWCADGIEHRIHLLQNLPIETFPKSDYDTISNKGHIVYDSLDNVPSTHASLRNLLERRGTRSLVVVGLSSRDEELGFIGFDSVKGQKLWTEEDIYVLRLVGDLIVLAFDRQKRESDLNDFYERMNHDLELARLTQRSLVSREFPSSPFYKMDSYFRPFEKVGGDIITYIQHENGVLDILFGDVSGHGISSAMVSGMAVLSFRHHAKAGLSPAEGIQQFVKDLKPMVVEHHIAAVWARFFPLEKKLVYSYAGHPPIVVFRGEEKMELKGMNLPLLIFDSIEYFNESIKLQKDDRIVFYSDGMYEVFNAEGRILDLPGFQDILLQHRDLGNLDEYLDQVVSDVFQFSEGVFGDDMAMLVIDIKG
;
A
#
# COMPACT_ATOMS: atom_id res chain seq x y z
N MET A 1 -23.03 54.70 27.52
CA MET A 1 -23.59 53.84 28.59
C MET A 1 -22.50 53.62 29.64
N GLU A 2 -21.90 54.72 30.11
CA GLU A 2 -20.89 54.78 31.17
C GLU A 2 -21.60 55.04 32.50
N LEU A 3 -22.58 54.18 32.83
CA LEU A 3 -23.25 54.21 34.12
C LEU A 3 -22.61 53.13 35.00
N ASP A 4 -21.68 53.61 35.82
CA ASP A 4 -21.39 53.15 37.18
C ASP A 4 -20.92 51.70 37.44
N TYR A 5 -19.72 51.38 36.96
CA TYR A 5 -18.96 50.22 37.47
C TYR A 5 -18.50 50.41 38.93
N LYS A 6 -18.37 51.66 39.42
CA LYS A 6 -17.96 51.98 40.80
C LYS A 6 -19.04 51.49 41.79
N THR A 7 -20.32 51.74 41.50
CA THR A 7 -21.47 51.25 42.27
C THR A 7 -21.68 49.75 42.15
N ARG A 8 -21.45 49.13 40.98
CA ARG A 8 -21.48 47.64 40.87
C ARG A 8 -20.42 46.95 41.72
N LEU A 9 -19.27 47.59 41.98
CA LEU A 9 -18.19 47.02 42.79
C LEU A 9 -18.39 47.26 44.30
N GLU A 10 -18.93 48.41 44.69
CA GLU A 10 -19.42 48.62 46.07
C GLU A 10 -20.62 47.71 46.41
N GLU A 11 -21.41 47.29 45.41
CA GLU A 11 -22.40 46.22 45.54
C GLU A 11 -21.78 44.82 45.69
N ILE A 12 -20.61 44.55 45.10
CA ILE A 12 -19.90 43.26 45.25
C ILE A 12 -19.41 43.06 46.70
N GLU A 13 -19.04 44.13 47.42
CA GLU A 13 -18.82 44.09 48.87
C GLU A 13 -20.09 43.76 49.66
N LYS A 14 -21.27 44.19 49.18
CA LYS A 14 -22.57 43.87 49.81
C LYS A 14 -23.06 42.45 49.49
N VAL A 15 -22.61 41.85 48.39
CA VAL A 15 -22.87 40.44 48.04
C VAL A 15 -21.74 39.57 48.61
N ASP A 16 -21.64 39.54 49.94
CA ASP A 16 -20.62 38.80 50.72
C ASP A 16 -20.48 37.32 50.29
N GLY A 17 -21.56 36.75 49.73
CA GLY A 17 -21.58 35.40 49.17
C GLY A 17 -20.80 35.20 47.85
N TYR A 18 -20.77 36.19 46.95
CA TYR A 18 -20.05 36.09 45.67
C TYR A 18 -18.56 36.38 45.84
N PHE A 19 -18.22 37.42 46.62
CA PHE A 19 -16.84 37.78 46.91
C PHE A 19 -16.05 36.62 47.53
N ARG A 20 -16.63 35.93 48.53
CA ARG A 20 -15.99 34.78 49.21
C ARG A 20 -15.97 33.49 48.39
N ARG A 21 -16.94 33.27 47.50
CA ARG A 21 -17.07 32.00 46.73
C ARG A 21 -16.55 32.10 45.30
N SER A 22 -16.04 33.25 44.88
CA SER A 22 -15.49 33.40 43.54
C SER A 22 -14.32 32.42 43.31
N PRO A 23 -14.31 31.68 42.18
CA PRO A 23 -13.16 30.88 41.78
C PRO A 23 -11.97 31.73 41.32
N GLU A 24 -12.15 33.06 41.24
CA GLU A 24 -11.11 34.04 40.91
C GLU A 24 -10.61 34.72 42.18
N GLY A 25 -9.31 35.02 42.21
CA GLY A 25 -8.72 35.86 43.24
C GLY A 25 -9.14 37.30 43.03
N ILE A 26 -9.99 37.82 43.91
CA ILE A 26 -10.41 39.23 43.87
C ILE A 26 -9.51 40.00 44.83
N TRP A 27 -9.01 41.17 44.41
CA TRP A 27 -8.11 41.99 45.20
C TRP A 27 -8.35 43.51 45.00
N SER A 28 -7.92 44.28 45.99
CA SER A 28 -7.84 45.73 45.98
C SER A 28 -6.53 46.17 46.61
N TYR A 29 -5.74 46.94 45.87
CA TYR A 29 -4.56 47.62 46.39
C TYR A 29 -4.85 49.10 46.57
N GLU A 30 -4.43 49.66 47.70
CA GLU A 30 -4.40 51.10 47.94
C GLU A 30 -2.94 51.55 48.06
N LEU A 31 -2.66 52.76 47.56
CA LEU A 31 -1.34 53.34 47.69
C LEU A 31 -1.29 54.16 48.98
N ASP A 32 -0.24 53.96 49.78
CA ASP A 32 -0.02 54.74 51.02
C ASP A 32 0.08 56.26 50.75
N SER A 33 0.33 56.68 49.50
CA SER A 33 0.25 58.06 49.03
C SER A 33 -0.29 58.11 47.59
N PRO A 34 -1.19 59.06 47.24
CA PRO A 34 -1.71 59.20 45.87
C PRO A 34 -0.57 59.30 44.85
N LEU A 35 -0.59 58.42 43.84
CA LEU A 35 0.44 58.39 42.80
C LEU A 35 0.11 59.39 41.69
N ASP A 36 0.98 60.36 41.47
CA ASP A 36 0.86 61.31 40.36
C ASP A 36 1.01 60.58 39.01
N THR A 37 -0.05 60.62 38.20
CA THR A 37 -0.11 59.94 36.90
C THR A 37 0.74 60.62 35.81
N THR A 38 1.29 61.81 36.08
CA THR A 38 2.17 62.55 35.17
C THR A 38 3.66 62.16 35.30
N LEU A 39 4.02 61.38 36.32
CA LEU A 39 5.38 60.88 36.51
C LEU A 39 5.81 59.95 35.36
N PRO A 40 7.11 59.79 35.09
CA PRO A 40 7.60 58.78 34.15
C PRO A 40 7.10 57.37 34.49
N ILE A 41 6.77 56.55 33.48
CA ILE A 41 6.19 55.21 33.68
C ILE A 41 7.07 54.34 34.60
N GLU A 42 8.39 54.41 34.46
CA GLU A 42 9.32 53.66 35.31
C GLU A 42 9.21 54.05 36.79
N GLU A 43 9.04 55.34 37.06
CA GLU A 43 8.87 55.88 38.41
C GLU A 43 7.50 55.47 38.99
N GLN A 44 6.45 55.51 38.16
CA GLN A 44 5.14 55.00 38.55
C GLN A 44 5.17 53.50 38.86
N CYS A 45 5.81 52.68 38.02
CA CYS A 45 5.97 51.24 38.26
C CYS A 45 6.65 50.96 39.60
N ARG A 46 7.74 51.69 39.90
CA ARG A 46 8.47 51.57 41.16
C ARG A 46 7.59 51.90 42.36
N LEU A 47 6.89 53.04 42.30
CA LEU A 47 6.04 53.50 43.40
C LEU A 47 4.84 52.56 43.65
N ILE A 48 4.25 52.00 42.59
CA ILE A 48 3.20 50.98 42.74
C ILE A 48 3.79 49.71 43.37
N TYR A 49 4.94 49.22 42.89
CA TYR A 49 5.56 48.03 43.44
C TYR A 49 5.93 48.18 44.93
N GLU A 50 6.49 49.33 45.31
CA GLU A 50 7.01 49.56 46.67
C GLU A 50 5.93 49.92 47.71
N ASN A 51 4.87 50.63 47.29
CA ASN A 51 3.92 51.29 48.19
C ASN A 51 2.46 50.82 48.04
N ALA A 52 2.14 49.93 47.09
CA ALA A 52 0.80 49.37 46.98
C ALA A 52 0.56 48.34 48.09
N ARG A 53 -0.46 48.58 48.91
CA ARG A 53 -0.86 47.75 50.04
C ARG A 53 -2.16 47.03 49.74
N LEU A 54 -2.19 45.71 49.92
CA LEU A 54 -3.40 44.92 49.70
C LEU A 54 -4.43 45.24 50.80
N THR A 55 -5.53 45.91 50.47
CA THR A 55 -6.55 46.29 51.47
C THR A 55 -7.72 45.33 51.52
N HIS A 56 -8.14 44.78 50.38
CA HIS A 56 -9.23 43.81 50.30
C HIS A 56 -8.81 42.65 49.41
N CYS A 57 -9.13 41.42 49.83
CA CYS A 57 -9.01 40.24 48.99
C CYS A 57 -9.91 39.11 49.47
N ASN A 58 -10.15 38.11 48.62
CA ASN A 58 -10.87 36.90 49.00
C ASN A 58 -9.91 35.71 49.29
N ASP A 59 -10.43 34.64 49.89
CA ASP A 59 -9.62 33.46 50.24
C ASP A 59 -9.00 32.78 49.01
N THR A 60 -9.60 32.95 47.82
CA THR A 60 -9.03 32.47 46.57
C THR A 60 -7.73 33.20 46.23
N MET A 61 -7.68 34.53 46.40
CA MET A 61 -6.45 35.32 46.25
C MET A 61 -5.36 34.86 47.23
N ALA A 62 -5.72 34.64 48.50
CA ALA A 62 -4.78 34.13 49.50
C ALA A 62 -4.17 32.78 49.11
N ARG A 63 -5.01 31.84 48.64
CA ARG A 63 -4.57 30.51 48.20
C ARG A 63 -3.67 30.54 46.96
N ILE A 64 -3.86 31.48 46.04
CA ILE A 64 -2.99 31.66 44.86
C ILE A 64 -1.53 31.86 45.28
N TYR A 65 -1.31 32.66 46.32
CA TYR A 65 0.00 32.97 46.90
C TYR A 65 0.44 32.02 48.03
N GLY A 66 -0.35 30.97 48.30
CA GLY A 66 0.02 29.92 49.25
C GLY A 66 -0.36 30.16 50.72
N TYR A 67 -1.24 31.14 50.98
CA TYR A 67 -1.80 31.44 52.29
C TYR A 67 -3.14 30.72 52.51
N HIS A 68 -3.59 30.59 53.76
CA HIS A 68 -4.78 29.82 54.09
C HIS A 68 -6.09 30.62 53.95
N ASN A 69 -6.06 31.91 54.23
CA ASN A 69 -7.24 32.79 54.21
C ASN A 69 -6.83 34.25 53.93
N ALA A 70 -7.80 35.08 53.53
CA ALA A 70 -7.60 36.48 53.15
C ALA A 70 -7.01 37.36 54.27
N GLU A 71 -7.30 37.06 55.54
CA GLU A 71 -6.83 37.86 56.67
C GLU A 71 -5.31 37.78 56.87
N GLU A 72 -4.68 36.69 56.42
CA GLU A 72 -3.21 36.51 56.51
C GLU A 72 -2.42 37.42 55.58
N ILE A 73 -3.04 37.88 54.48
CA ILE A 73 -2.36 38.69 53.46
C ILE A 73 -2.87 40.14 53.41
N LYS A 74 -3.89 40.47 54.19
CA LYS A 74 -4.43 41.82 54.28
C LYS A 74 -3.38 42.75 54.91
N GLY A 75 -3.14 43.88 54.24
CA GLY A 75 -2.16 44.88 54.65
C GLY A 75 -0.72 44.60 54.18
N VAL A 76 -0.47 43.48 53.50
CA VAL A 76 0.85 43.16 52.93
C VAL A 76 1.13 44.05 51.72
N LEU A 77 2.38 44.50 51.56
CA LEU A 77 2.81 45.27 50.40
C LEU A 77 2.98 44.37 49.18
N LEU A 78 2.70 44.89 48.00
CA LEU A 78 2.82 44.15 46.75
C LEU A 78 4.22 43.51 46.60
N LYS A 79 5.31 44.26 46.84
CA LYS A 79 6.69 43.75 46.81
C LYS A 79 6.98 42.54 47.71
N ASP A 80 6.20 42.33 48.76
CA ASP A 80 6.39 41.22 49.71
C ASP A 80 5.59 39.98 49.28
N LEU A 81 4.55 40.16 48.46
CA LEU A 81 3.78 39.07 47.83
C LEU A 81 4.46 38.54 46.56
N VAL A 82 5.08 39.44 45.80
CA VAL A 82 5.78 39.13 44.54
C VAL A 82 7.26 39.49 44.69
N GLY A 83 8.11 38.47 44.91
CA GLY A 83 9.50 38.63 45.36
C GLY A 83 10.44 39.52 44.50
N PRO A 84 11.58 39.96 45.06
CA PRO A 84 12.40 41.09 44.60
C PRO A 84 13.14 40.94 43.26
N THR A 85 13.17 39.75 42.67
CA THR A 85 13.99 39.44 41.49
C THR A 85 13.26 39.49 40.14
N ASN A 86 11.97 39.87 40.11
CA ASN A 86 11.15 39.54 38.95
C ASN A 86 10.89 40.69 37.96
N LYS A 87 11.75 40.82 36.94
CA LYS A 87 11.53 41.74 35.80
C LYS A 87 10.20 41.51 35.07
N MET A 88 9.63 40.30 35.12
CA MET A 88 8.32 39.99 34.52
C MET A 88 7.16 40.62 35.31
N ASN A 89 7.27 40.78 36.63
CA ASN A 89 6.19 41.36 37.44
C ASN A 89 6.06 42.88 37.23
N MET A 90 7.18 43.56 36.94
CA MET A 90 7.19 44.95 36.50
C MET A 90 6.54 45.13 35.11
N PHE A 91 6.46 44.08 34.29
CA PHE A 91 5.81 44.12 32.99
C PHE A 91 4.28 44.27 33.12
N GLY A 92 3.66 43.54 34.05
CA GLY A 92 2.22 43.67 34.33
C GLY A 92 1.83 45.05 34.87
N ILE A 93 2.64 45.62 35.76
CA ILE A 93 2.43 47.00 36.27
C ILE A 93 2.63 48.03 35.15
N ASN A 94 3.64 47.84 34.29
CA ASN A 94 3.88 48.72 33.14
C ASN A 94 2.73 48.67 32.14
N GLU A 95 2.21 47.49 31.82
CA GLU A 95 1.02 47.33 30.97
C GLU A 95 -0.22 48.01 31.59
N PHE A 96 -0.38 47.91 32.90
CA PHE A 96 -1.45 48.57 33.64
C PHE A 96 -1.37 50.10 33.48
N ILE A 97 -0.18 50.69 33.64
CA ILE A 97 0.00 52.14 33.46
C ILE A 97 -0.22 52.55 32.00
N ARG A 98 0.38 51.82 31.04
CA ARG A 98 0.29 52.15 29.60
C ARG A 98 -1.12 52.06 29.05
N SER A 99 -1.95 51.19 29.60
CA SER A 99 -3.37 51.05 29.25
C SER A 99 -4.28 52.10 29.90
N GLY A 100 -3.71 53.09 30.60
CA GLY A 100 -4.48 54.11 31.32
C GLY A 100 -5.12 53.54 32.60
N TYR A 101 -4.41 52.66 33.29
CA TYR A 101 -4.85 51.96 34.51
C TYR A 101 -6.07 51.06 34.28
N LYS A 102 -6.15 50.43 33.10
CA LYS A 102 -7.26 49.54 32.71
C LYS A 102 -6.76 48.34 31.94
N ILE A 103 -6.67 47.20 32.61
CA ILE A 103 -6.37 45.92 31.99
C ILE A 103 -7.65 45.09 31.93
N HIS A 104 -7.90 44.48 30.78
CA HIS A 104 -8.97 43.52 30.58
C HIS A 104 -8.39 42.22 30.03
N ASP A 105 -8.56 41.12 30.76
CA ASP A 105 -8.14 39.76 30.41
C ASP A 105 -6.70 39.68 29.86
N SER A 106 -5.76 40.40 30.48
CA SER A 106 -4.36 40.29 30.11
C SER A 106 -3.75 39.05 30.76
N GLU A 107 -2.92 38.35 29.98
CA GLU A 107 -2.19 37.20 30.45
C GLU A 107 -0.84 37.61 31.02
N LEU A 108 -0.65 37.33 32.30
CA LEU A 108 0.56 37.63 33.01
C LEU A 108 1.29 36.34 33.38
N GLU A 109 2.59 36.33 33.14
CA GLU A 109 3.49 35.27 33.58
C GLU A 109 4.17 35.72 34.88
N GLU A 110 3.95 34.97 35.96
CA GLU A 110 4.55 35.24 37.26
C GLU A 110 5.38 34.05 37.72
N ILE A 111 6.40 34.33 38.53
CA ILE A 111 7.15 33.30 39.24
C ILE A 111 6.80 33.47 40.72
N ASP A 112 6.26 32.42 41.33
CA ASP A 112 5.89 32.44 42.74
C ASP A 112 7.12 32.45 43.66
N LEU A 113 6.91 32.67 44.97
CA LEU A 113 7.97 32.70 45.98
C LEU A 113 8.80 31.40 46.07
N ARG A 114 8.35 30.30 45.45
CA ARG A 114 9.05 29.00 45.38
C ARG A 114 9.80 28.82 44.06
N GLY A 115 9.82 29.82 43.19
CA GLY A 115 10.47 29.76 41.88
C GLY A 115 9.65 29.03 40.81
N LYS A 116 8.38 28.70 41.07
CA LYS A 116 7.51 28.03 40.10
C LYS A 116 6.80 29.05 39.22
N ARG A 117 6.87 28.81 37.91
CA ARG A 117 6.20 29.63 36.89
C ARG A 117 4.69 29.36 36.92
N LYS A 118 3.91 30.43 36.94
CA LYS A 118 2.44 30.43 36.88
C LYS A 118 1.97 31.39 35.80
N TYR A 119 0.83 31.05 35.20
CA TYR A 119 0.15 31.89 34.22
C TYR A 119 -1.16 32.35 34.81
N PHE A 120 -1.41 33.65 34.72
CA PHE A 120 -2.58 34.29 35.25
C PHE A 120 -3.34 35.03 34.17
N LEU A 121 -4.65 34.91 34.19
CA LEU A 121 -5.54 35.82 33.46
C LEU A 121 -5.99 36.90 34.45
N SER A 122 -5.63 38.14 34.17
CA SER A 122 -5.79 39.26 35.07
C SER A 122 -6.58 40.40 34.42
N SER A 123 -7.56 40.92 35.16
CA SER A 123 -8.29 42.13 34.83
C SER A 123 -8.15 43.12 35.97
N ALA A 124 -7.78 44.37 35.69
CA ALA A 124 -7.52 45.37 36.72
C ALA A 124 -8.00 46.77 36.30
N LEU A 125 -8.49 47.54 37.27
CA LEU A 125 -9.02 48.88 37.08
C LEU A 125 -8.49 49.81 38.19
N GLY A 126 -7.78 50.86 37.77
CA GLY A 126 -7.35 51.95 38.63
C GLY A 126 -8.45 52.99 38.82
N VAL A 127 -8.55 53.50 40.05
CA VAL A 127 -9.37 54.65 40.41
C VAL A 127 -8.47 55.87 40.44
N VAL A 128 -8.58 56.69 39.40
CA VAL A 128 -7.80 57.93 39.23
C VAL A 128 -8.72 59.11 39.49
N GLU A 129 -8.34 59.99 40.42
CA GLU A 129 -9.07 61.21 40.75
C GLU A 129 -8.10 62.40 40.69
N ASN A 130 -8.49 63.46 39.96
CA ASN A 130 -7.67 64.69 39.78
C ASN A 130 -6.23 64.44 39.30
N GLY A 131 -6.00 63.40 38.49
CA GLY A 131 -4.67 63.06 37.98
C GLY A 131 -3.81 62.25 38.94
N PHE A 132 -4.38 61.73 40.03
CA PHE A 132 -3.70 60.84 40.97
C PHE A 132 -4.37 59.47 41.02
N LEU A 133 -3.60 58.39 40.90
CA LEU A 133 -4.05 57.03 41.14
C LEU A 133 -4.13 56.79 42.66
N LEU A 134 -5.32 56.45 43.16
CA LEU A 134 -5.58 56.25 44.58
C LEU A 134 -5.59 54.76 44.96
N ARG A 135 -6.28 53.96 44.15
CA ARG A 135 -6.47 52.52 44.40
C ARG A 135 -6.64 51.78 43.09
N ALA A 136 -6.37 50.48 43.09
CA ALA A 136 -6.62 49.59 41.97
C ALA A 136 -7.35 48.33 42.44
N TRP A 137 -8.40 47.96 41.71
CA TRP A 137 -9.14 46.72 41.93
C TRP A 137 -8.81 45.75 40.82
N GLY A 138 -8.79 44.46 41.11
CA GLY A 138 -8.61 43.46 40.09
C GLY A 138 -9.12 42.09 40.45
N VAL A 139 -9.21 41.27 39.41
CA VAL A 139 -9.46 39.84 39.50
C VAL A 139 -8.33 39.11 38.80
N GLN A 140 -7.92 37.99 39.38
CA GLN A 140 -6.85 37.16 38.85
C GLN A 140 -7.23 35.69 38.93
N LYS A 141 -7.04 34.97 37.83
CA LYS A 141 -7.32 33.54 37.71
C LYS A 141 -6.06 32.78 37.34
N ASP A 142 -5.69 31.78 38.13
CA ASP A 142 -4.59 30.86 37.80
C ASP A 142 -5.03 29.97 36.61
N VAL A 143 -4.45 30.21 35.44
CA VAL A 143 -4.71 29.46 34.20
C VAL A 143 -3.56 28.53 33.85
N THR A 144 -2.63 28.28 34.78
CA THR A 144 -1.43 27.46 34.55
C THR A 144 -1.79 26.05 34.09
N SER A 145 -2.81 25.42 34.70
CA SER A 145 -3.28 24.09 34.31
C SER A 145 -3.93 24.07 32.92
N ILE A 146 -4.67 25.12 32.57
CA ILE A 146 -5.29 25.29 31.25
C ILE A 146 -4.21 25.45 30.19
N ARG A 147 -3.23 26.33 30.41
CA ARG A 147 -2.08 26.52 29.49
C ARG A 147 -1.27 25.25 29.27
N ALA A 148 -1.06 24.47 30.34
CA ALA A 148 -0.42 23.17 30.23
C ALA A 148 -1.26 22.17 29.43
N ALA A 149 -2.58 22.14 29.63
CA ALA A 149 -3.51 21.29 28.88
C ALA A 149 -3.58 21.68 27.39
N GLU A 150 -3.67 22.98 27.08
CA GLU A 150 -3.66 23.49 25.71
C GLU A 150 -2.35 23.17 24.98
N SER A 151 -1.21 23.31 25.65
CA SER A 151 0.10 22.98 25.07
C SER A 151 0.20 21.48 24.78
N ARG A 152 -0.28 20.63 25.70
CA ARG A 152 -0.38 19.18 25.47
C ARG A 152 -1.29 18.85 24.29
N LEU A 153 -2.47 19.45 24.22
CA LEU A 153 -3.41 19.23 23.12
C LEU A 153 -2.84 19.65 21.76
N LYS A 154 -2.21 20.83 21.68
CA LYS A 154 -1.51 21.30 20.48
C LYS A 154 -0.43 20.32 20.03
N ARG A 155 0.32 19.75 20.98
CA ARG A 155 1.36 18.76 20.69
C ARG A 155 0.78 17.43 20.21
N THR A 156 -0.31 16.95 20.81
CA THR A 156 -1.05 15.76 20.34
C THR A 156 -1.58 15.93 18.93
N ILE A 157 -2.20 17.08 18.61
CA ILE A 157 -2.70 17.38 17.25
C ILE A 157 -1.55 17.42 16.25
N ALA A 158 -0.42 18.03 16.61
CA ALA A 158 0.76 18.06 15.75
C ALA A 158 1.30 16.66 15.47
N LEU A 159 1.30 15.77 16.47
CA LEU A 159 1.69 14.38 16.31
C LEU A 159 0.73 13.62 15.37
N GLU A 160 -0.58 13.71 15.59
CA GLU A 160 -1.58 13.06 14.73
C GLU A 160 -1.45 13.53 13.27
N SER A 161 -1.20 14.83 13.07
CA SER A 161 -0.95 15.40 11.73
C SER A 161 0.31 14.83 11.09
N LEU A 162 1.42 14.74 11.84
CA LEU A 162 2.68 14.18 11.35
C LEU A 162 2.50 12.72 10.91
N LEU A 163 1.89 11.90 11.76
CA LEU A 163 1.64 10.48 11.46
C LEU A 163 0.75 10.31 10.23
N THR A 164 -0.29 11.13 10.11
CA THR A 164 -1.19 11.10 8.95
C THR A 164 -0.45 11.46 7.66
N GLN A 165 0.40 12.49 7.70
CA GLN A 165 1.20 12.91 6.54
C GLN A 165 2.22 11.85 6.14
N LEU A 166 2.97 11.28 7.10
CA LEU A 166 3.96 10.23 6.83
C LEU A 166 3.28 8.95 6.31
N SER A 167 2.18 8.52 6.93
CA SER A 167 1.43 7.34 6.48
C SER A 167 0.95 7.52 5.04
N ARG A 168 0.35 8.68 4.70
CA ARG A 168 -0.02 8.99 3.32
C ARG A 168 1.17 8.96 2.37
N TYR A 169 2.31 9.50 2.80
CA TYR A 169 3.50 9.53 1.97
C TYR A 169 4.02 8.12 1.67
N PHE A 170 4.18 7.27 2.68
CA PHE A 170 4.56 5.86 2.51
C PHE A 170 3.58 5.05 1.65
N LEU A 171 2.28 5.37 1.70
CA LEU A 171 1.29 4.74 0.83
C LEU A 171 1.41 5.18 -0.63
N SER A 172 1.75 6.46 -0.87
CA SER A 172 1.84 7.05 -2.21
C SER A 172 3.15 6.75 -2.94
N VAL A 173 4.21 6.38 -2.22
CA VAL A 173 5.53 6.13 -2.80
C VAL A 173 5.53 4.78 -3.51
N GLU A 174 6.05 4.76 -4.74
CA GLU A 174 6.29 3.52 -5.47
C GLU A 174 7.31 2.66 -4.70
N PRO A 175 7.13 1.33 -4.62
CA PRO A 175 7.96 0.47 -3.78
C PRO A 175 9.47 0.54 -4.08
N GLY A 176 9.88 0.96 -5.28
CA GLY A 176 11.29 1.18 -5.62
C GLY A 176 11.94 2.40 -4.96
N ASN A 177 11.14 3.34 -4.44
CA ASN A 177 11.58 4.63 -3.91
C ASN A 177 11.48 4.74 -2.37
N THR A 178 11.40 3.60 -1.67
CA THR A 178 11.24 3.56 -0.20
C THR A 178 12.36 4.30 0.55
N THR A 179 13.58 4.36 0.02
CA THR A 179 14.72 5.06 0.64
C THR A 179 14.45 6.56 0.83
N ASP A 180 13.84 7.21 -0.16
CA ASP A 180 13.51 8.65 -0.07
C ASP A 180 12.37 8.89 0.91
N ALA A 181 11.42 7.95 0.98
CA ALA A 181 10.34 7.98 1.96
C ALA A 181 10.88 7.93 3.40
N VAL A 182 11.83 7.03 3.66
CA VAL A 182 12.50 6.89 4.95
C VAL A 182 13.29 8.16 5.28
N ASN A 183 14.07 8.71 4.36
CA ASN A 183 14.84 9.95 4.59
C ASN A 183 13.94 11.12 4.97
N HIS A 184 12.81 11.29 4.28
CA HIS A 184 11.83 12.31 4.61
C HIS A 184 11.25 12.10 6.01
N ALA A 185 10.85 10.87 6.34
CA ALA A 185 10.29 10.52 7.64
C ALA A 185 11.27 10.80 8.78
N LEU A 186 12.55 10.41 8.64
CA LEU A 186 13.60 10.71 9.61
C LEU A 186 13.78 12.21 9.84
N GLY A 187 13.67 13.01 8.78
CA GLY A 187 13.77 14.47 8.87
C GLY A 187 12.62 15.12 9.62
N GLU A 188 11.38 14.71 9.34
CA GLU A 188 10.21 15.25 10.03
C GLU A 188 10.17 14.82 11.50
N LEU A 189 10.52 13.56 11.76
CA LEU A 189 10.72 13.02 13.11
C LEU A 189 11.77 13.80 13.91
N GLY A 190 12.96 13.97 13.33
CA GLY A 190 14.07 14.62 13.99
C GLY A 190 13.75 16.07 14.38
N LYS A 191 13.05 16.81 13.50
CA LYS A 191 12.55 18.16 13.81
C LYS A 191 11.48 18.15 14.90
N PHE A 192 10.51 17.24 14.83
CA PHE A 192 9.38 17.17 15.78
C PHE A 192 9.84 16.85 17.20
N CYS A 193 10.75 15.88 17.32
CA CYS A 193 11.35 15.49 18.59
C CYS A 193 12.40 16.50 19.06
N GLY A 194 12.99 17.30 18.17
CA GLY A 194 14.17 18.12 18.51
C GLY A 194 15.39 17.22 18.77
N ALA A 195 15.65 16.30 17.85
CA ALA A 195 16.87 15.50 17.79
C ALA A 195 17.92 16.21 16.91
N ASP A 196 19.20 15.95 17.15
CA ASP A 196 20.27 16.48 16.30
C ASP A 196 20.56 15.55 15.11
N ARG A 197 20.38 14.23 15.28
CA ARG A 197 20.36 13.27 14.16
C ARG A 197 19.28 12.22 14.37
N ALA A 198 18.75 11.73 13.25
CA ALA A 198 17.85 10.59 13.17
C ALA A 198 18.45 9.57 12.18
N PHE A 199 18.39 8.28 12.52
CA PHE A 199 19.05 7.25 11.73
C PHE A 199 18.26 5.94 11.70
N LEU A 200 18.50 5.15 10.66
CA LEU A 200 17.96 3.80 10.49
C LEU A 200 19.11 2.83 10.21
N PHE A 201 19.29 1.86 11.10
CA PHE A 201 20.20 0.74 10.88
C PHE A 201 19.42 -0.49 10.47
N LEU A 202 19.86 -1.15 9.41
CA LEU A 202 19.29 -2.43 8.96
C LEU A 202 20.37 -3.51 8.95
N TYR A 203 19.98 -4.73 9.32
CA TYR A 203 20.84 -5.89 9.17
C TYR A 203 21.09 -6.19 7.69
N THR A 204 22.29 -6.63 7.38
CA THR A 204 22.75 -6.97 6.04
C THR A 204 23.58 -8.26 6.07
N HIS A 205 23.83 -8.86 4.91
CA HIS A 205 24.59 -10.12 4.79
C HIS A 205 24.03 -11.25 5.68
N ALA A 206 22.73 -11.51 5.57
CA ALA A 206 22.02 -12.54 6.35
C ALA A 206 22.17 -12.38 7.87
N GLY A 207 22.22 -11.14 8.36
CA GLY A 207 22.30 -10.84 9.79
C GLY A 207 23.72 -10.83 10.37
N LEU A 208 24.76 -10.97 9.56
CA LEU A 208 26.16 -10.94 10.03
C LEU A 208 26.71 -9.53 10.22
N THR A 209 26.10 -8.54 9.58
CA THR A 209 26.54 -7.15 9.64
C THR A 209 25.34 -6.22 9.73
N ILE A 210 25.57 -4.99 10.17
CA ILE A 210 24.54 -3.95 10.27
C ILE A 210 25.07 -2.64 9.66
N SER A 211 24.19 -1.93 8.94
CA SER A 211 24.55 -0.73 8.19
C SER A 211 23.58 0.40 8.50
N ASN A 212 24.09 1.62 8.65
CA ASN A 212 23.28 2.82 8.70
C ASN A 212 22.76 3.13 7.30
N THR A 213 21.53 2.75 7.00
CA THR A 213 20.96 2.85 5.65
C THR A 213 20.41 4.24 5.35
N ASN A 214 19.97 4.97 6.37
CA ASN A 214 19.40 6.30 6.23
C ASN A 214 19.80 7.18 7.42
N GLU A 215 20.13 8.44 7.16
CA GLU A 215 20.53 9.41 8.18
C GLU A 215 20.03 10.81 7.82
N TRP A 216 19.34 11.42 8.77
CA TRP A 216 19.03 12.85 8.77
C TRP A 216 19.84 13.55 9.86
N CYS A 217 20.36 14.74 9.56
CA CYS A 217 21.11 15.58 10.48
C CYS A 217 20.51 16.99 10.51
N ALA A 218 20.43 17.58 11.71
CA ALA A 218 20.04 18.97 11.89
C ALA A 218 21.12 19.93 11.36
N ASP A 219 20.74 21.18 11.10
CA ASP A 219 21.66 22.21 10.61
C ASP A 219 22.90 22.35 11.51
N GLY A 220 24.07 22.35 10.86
CA GLY A 220 25.38 22.43 11.50
C GLY A 220 25.93 21.10 12.03
N ILE A 221 25.24 19.98 11.82
CA ILE A 221 25.72 18.64 12.19
C ILE A 221 26.20 17.89 10.95
N GLU A 222 27.38 17.29 11.05
CA GLU A 222 28.01 16.53 9.97
C GLU A 222 27.40 15.13 9.83
N HIS A 223 27.06 14.75 8.60
CA HIS A 223 26.64 13.39 8.25
C HIS A 223 27.76 12.38 8.42
N ARG A 224 27.48 11.24 9.05
CA ARG A 224 28.45 10.17 9.32
C ARG A 224 27.99 8.80 8.83
N ILE A 225 26.91 8.76 8.05
CA ILE A 225 26.38 7.53 7.44
C ILE A 225 27.47 6.67 6.76
N HIS A 226 28.37 7.28 5.99
CA HIS A 226 29.41 6.57 5.24
C HIS A 226 30.42 5.80 6.12
N LEU A 227 30.57 6.18 7.40
CA LEU A 227 31.47 5.52 8.35
C LEU A 227 30.81 4.34 9.07
N LEU A 228 29.51 4.14 8.86
CA LEU A 228 28.66 3.22 9.63
C LEU A 228 28.06 2.16 8.71
N GLN A 229 28.84 1.68 7.75
CA GLN A 229 28.43 0.65 6.78
C GLN A 229 29.08 -0.69 7.09
N ASN A 230 28.31 -1.77 6.95
CA ASN A 230 28.74 -3.17 7.09
C ASN A 230 29.49 -3.44 8.40
N LEU A 231 29.01 -2.85 9.50
CA LEU A 231 29.59 -3.06 10.82
C LEU A 231 29.31 -4.51 11.25
N PRO A 232 30.32 -5.28 11.69
CA PRO A 232 30.08 -6.61 12.26
C PRO A 232 29.10 -6.51 13.43
N ILE A 233 28.17 -7.46 13.56
CA ILE A 233 27.15 -7.40 14.64
C ILE A 233 27.80 -7.31 16.03
N GLU A 234 28.99 -7.89 16.21
CA GLU A 234 29.78 -7.87 17.45
C GLU A 234 30.28 -6.47 17.82
N THR A 235 30.17 -5.50 16.91
CA THR A 235 30.44 -4.08 17.19
C THR A 235 29.55 -3.55 18.31
N PHE A 236 28.32 -4.05 18.39
CA PHE A 236 27.36 -3.70 19.42
C PHE A 236 27.24 -4.84 20.46
N PRO A 237 27.10 -4.51 21.75
CA PRO A 237 26.94 -5.51 22.80
C PRO A 237 25.72 -6.40 22.57
N LYS A 238 25.89 -7.72 22.73
CA LYS A 238 24.78 -8.69 22.57
C LYS A 238 23.58 -8.37 23.46
N SER A 239 23.84 -7.93 24.70
CA SER A 239 22.82 -7.49 25.66
C SER A 239 21.99 -6.31 25.19
N ASP A 240 22.52 -5.44 24.32
CA ASP A 240 21.77 -4.33 23.76
C ASP A 240 20.81 -4.83 22.67
N TYR A 241 21.25 -5.74 21.79
CA TYR A 241 20.33 -6.42 20.86
C TYR A 241 19.23 -7.17 21.60
N ASP A 242 19.59 -7.98 22.60
CA ASP A 242 18.62 -8.70 23.42
C ASP A 242 17.63 -7.73 24.11
N THR A 243 18.08 -6.54 24.51
CA THR A 243 17.22 -5.51 25.10
C THR A 243 16.28 -4.91 24.06
N ILE A 244 16.77 -4.63 22.85
CA ILE A 244 15.95 -4.13 21.75
C ILE A 244 14.89 -5.17 21.37
N SER A 245 15.24 -6.45 21.26
CA SER A 245 14.28 -7.51 20.92
C SER A 245 13.26 -7.76 22.03
N ASN A 246 13.66 -7.71 23.31
CA ASN A 246 12.77 -8.03 24.43
C ASN A 246 11.94 -6.83 24.93
N LYS A 247 12.54 -5.62 24.99
CA LYS A 247 11.88 -4.40 25.53
C LYS A 247 11.45 -3.43 24.43
N GLY A 248 11.86 -3.68 23.18
CA GLY A 248 11.54 -2.85 22.02
C GLY A 248 12.34 -1.56 21.91
N HIS A 249 13.17 -1.18 22.89
CA HIS A 249 13.92 0.08 22.88
C HIS A 249 15.08 0.14 23.89
N ILE A 250 16.01 1.08 23.66
CA ILE A 250 17.10 1.49 24.56
C ILE A 250 17.10 3.01 24.68
N VAL A 251 17.31 3.51 25.89
CA VAL A 251 17.47 4.94 26.18
C VAL A 251 18.73 5.17 27.01
N TYR A 252 19.55 6.11 26.57
CA TYR A 252 20.68 6.66 27.32
C TYR A 252 20.59 8.19 27.32
N ASP A 253 20.05 8.76 28.39
CA ASP A 253 19.95 10.23 28.55
C ASP A 253 21.30 10.91 28.77
N SER A 254 22.31 10.13 29.18
CA SER A 254 23.72 10.48 29.20
C SER A 254 24.55 9.27 28.77
N LEU A 255 25.72 9.51 28.17
CA LEU A 255 26.72 8.45 27.96
C LEU A 255 27.13 7.75 29.26
N ASP A 256 26.98 8.39 30.41
CA ASP A 256 27.24 7.76 31.71
C ASP A 256 26.27 6.63 32.04
N ASN A 257 25.07 6.63 31.43
CA ASN A 257 24.10 5.55 31.56
C ASN A 257 24.46 4.32 30.71
N VAL A 258 25.42 4.43 29.79
CA VAL A 258 25.92 3.28 29.02
C VAL A 258 26.68 2.35 29.97
N PRO A 259 26.30 1.06 30.09
CA PRO A 259 26.96 0.11 30.97
C PRO A 259 28.48 0.06 30.76
N SER A 260 29.25 -0.06 31.84
CA SER A 260 30.72 -0.12 31.75
C SER A 260 31.23 -1.31 30.94
N THR A 261 30.45 -2.39 30.85
CA THR A 261 30.70 -3.56 30.01
C THR A 261 30.58 -3.26 28.50
N HIS A 262 29.96 -2.14 28.11
CA HIS A 262 29.69 -1.76 26.72
C HIS A 262 30.69 -0.71 26.21
N ALA A 263 31.99 -0.88 26.52
CA ALA A 263 33.04 0.10 26.21
C ALA A 263 33.17 0.39 24.71
N SER A 264 33.00 -0.61 23.84
CA SER A 264 33.04 -0.43 22.37
C SER A 264 31.93 0.50 21.88
N LEU A 265 30.71 0.35 22.40
CA LEU A 265 29.57 1.22 22.09
C LEU A 265 29.83 2.64 22.59
N ARG A 266 30.28 2.80 23.84
CA ARG A 266 30.61 4.11 24.40
C ARG A 266 31.64 4.84 23.53
N ASN A 267 32.73 4.17 23.16
CA ASN A 267 33.76 4.73 22.28
C ASN A 267 33.22 5.14 20.91
N LEU A 268 32.31 4.34 20.32
CA LEU A 268 31.65 4.66 19.05
C LEU A 268 30.78 5.92 19.18
N LEU A 269 29.98 6.02 20.24
CA LEU A 269 29.12 7.17 20.52
C LEU A 269 29.93 8.45 20.81
N GLU A 270 31.01 8.36 21.59
CA GLU A 270 31.92 9.47 21.87
C GLU A 270 32.60 9.99 20.60
N ARG A 271 33.10 9.08 19.75
CA ARG A 271 33.68 9.46 18.44
C ARG A 271 32.67 10.17 17.57
N ARG A 272 31.39 9.81 17.65
CA ARG A 272 30.26 10.46 16.96
C ARG A 272 29.81 11.78 17.59
N GLY A 273 30.37 12.16 18.73
CA GLY A 273 29.96 13.34 19.49
C GLY A 273 28.60 13.20 20.17
N THR A 274 28.05 11.98 20.24
CA THR A 274 26.75 11.70 20.85
C THR A 274 26.83 11.93 22.35
N ARG A 275 25.85 12.65 22.89
CA ARG A 275 25.70 12.96 24.32
C ARG A 275 24.57 12.18 24.97
N SER A 276 23.49 11.95 24.22
CA SER A 276 22.37 11.08 24.60
C SER A 276 21.79 10.38 23.36
N LEU A 277 21.15 9.23 23.57
CA LEU A 277 20.72 8.30 22.53
C LEU A 277 19.37 7.65 22.89
N VAL A 278 18.49 7.50 21.91
CA VAL A 278 17.32 6.62 21.99
C VAL A 278 17.25 5.77 20.72
N VAL A 279 16.94 4.49 20.88
CA VAL A 279 16.84 3.51 19.80
C VAL A 279 15.61 2.63 20.02
N VAL A 280 14.87 2.34 18.95
CA VAL A 280 13.71 1.45 18.93
C VAL A 280 13.97 0.34 17.90
N GLY A 281 13.65 -0.90 18.28
CA GLY A 281 13.81 -2.06 17.41
C GLY A 281 12.77 -2.09 16.30
N LEU A 282 13.17 -2.63 15.16
CA LEU A 282 12.30 -2.85 13.99
C LEU A 282 12.24 -4.35 13.70
N SER A 283 11.04 -4.91 13.72
CA SER A 283 10.80 -6.32 13.42
C SER A 283 9.53 -6.51 12.61
N SER A 284 9.51 -7.54 11.75
CA SER A 284 8.32 -8.00 11.06
C SER A 284 8.17 -9.50 11.19
N ARG A 285 7.01 -9.97 11.68
CA ARG A 285 6.60 -11.39 11.70
C ARG A 285 7.69 -12.39 12.14
N ASP A 286 8.49 -12.04 13.15
CA ASP A 286 9.62 -12.79 13.73
C ASP A 286 11.00 -12.59 13.07
N GLU A 287 11.12 -11.76 12.03
CA GLU A 287 12.40 -11.31 11.46
C GLU A 287 12.78 -9.94 12.04
N GLU A 288 13.97 -9.83 12.63
CA GLU A 288 14.53 -8.54 13.02
C GLU A 288 15.11 -7.84 11.79
N LEU A 289 14.61 -6.63 11.50
CA LEU A 289 15.09 -5.83 10.37
C LEU A 289 16.24 -4.91 10.79
N GLY A 290 16.23 -4.46 12.04
CA GLY A 290 17.26 -3.59 12.60
C GLY A 290 16.69 -2.64 13.65
N PHE A 291 17.10 -1.38 13.62
CA PHE A 291 16.62 -0.38 14.57
C PHE A 291 16.65 1.05 14.02
N ILE A 292 15.75 1.88 14.53
CA ILE A 292 15.65 3.31 14.24
C ILE A 292 15.99 4.09 15.51
N GLY A 293 16.61 5.26 15.39
CA GLY A 293 17.01 6.01 16.58
C GLY A 293 17.28 7.48 16.36
N PHE A 294 17.41 8.18 17.49
CA PHE A 294 17.86 9.56 17.56
C PHE A 294 19.12 9.68 18.40
N ASP A 295 19.97 10.63 18.05
CA ASP A 295 20.99 11.12 18.95
C ASP A 295 20.96 12.65 19.12
N SER A 296 21.49 13.08 20.26
CA SER A 296 21.71 14.48 20.59
C SER A 296 23.21 14.70 20.72
N VAL A 297 23.75 15.70 20.04
CA VAL A 297 25.20 16.01 20.00
C VAL A 297 25.51 17.40 20.55
N LYS A 298 24.58 18.36 20.41
CA LYS A 298 24.74 19.74 20.88
C LYS A 298 24.61 19.83 22.42
N GLY A 299 23.95 18.85 23.05
CA GLY A 299 23.81 18.77 24.51
C GLY A 299 23.19 17.45 24.96
N GLN A 300 23.13 17.23 26.27
CA GLN A 300 22.36 16.12 26.84
C GLN A 300 20.87 16.40 26.74
N LYS A 301 20.11 15.42 26.27
CA LYS A 301 18.66 15.46 26.18
C LYS A 301 18.06 14.27 26.91
N LEU A 302 17.07 14.55 27.76
CA LEU A 302 16.22 13.56 28.39
C LEU A 302 15.16 13.11 27.37
N TRP A 303 15.17 11.84 27.01
CA TRP A 303 14.20 11.26 26.07
C TRP A 303 12.91 10.90 26.79
N THR A 304 11.79 11.35 26.23
CA THR A 304 10.48 11.14 26.83
C THR A 304 9.81 9.88 26.29
N GLU A 305 8.81 9.36 27.01
CA GLU A 305 7.93 8.29 26.50
C GLU A 305 7.25 8.70 25.18
N GLU A 306 6.99 9.99 24.97
CA GLU A 306 6.48 10.52 23.70
C GLU A 306 7.50 10.31 22.58
N ASP A 307 8.79 10.63 22.80
CA ASP A 307 9.83 10.43 21.78
C ASP A 307 9.94 8.96 21.37
N ILE A 308 9.89 8.03 22.34
CA ILE A 308 9.94 6.58 22.09
C ILE A 308 8.70 6.12 21.32
N TYR A 309 7.51 6.61 21.72
CA TYR A 309 6.25 6.26 21.09
C TYR A 309 6.19 6.69 19.62
N VAL A 310 6.58 7.94 19.33
CA VAL A 310 6.58 8.47 17.96
C VAL A 310 7.61 7.75 17.09
N LEU A 311 8.80 7.50 17.64
CA LEU A 311 9.86 6.75 16.95
C LEU A 311 9.42 5.32 16.62
N ARG A 312 8.68 4.66 17.52
CA ARG A 312 8.11 3.32 17.28
C ARG A 312 7.05 3.33 16.19
N LEU A 313 6.09 4.25 16.25
CA LEU A 313 5.03 4.33 15.24
C LEU A 313 5.57 4.54 13.82
N VAL A 314 6.55 5.43 13.66
CA VAL A 314 7.17 5.65 12.36
C VAL A 314 8.08 4.49 11.97
N GLY A 315 8.75 3.87 12.94
CA GLY A 315 9.44 2.59 12.73
C GLY A 315 8.52 1.54 12.12
N ASP A 316 7.32 1.36 12.68
CA ASP A 316 6.31 0.41 12.18
C ASP A 316 5.84 0.77 10.76
N LEU A 317 5.71 2.06 10.43
CA LEU A 317 5.40 2.51 9.06
C LEU A 317 6.52 2.16 8.07
N ILE A 318 7.78 2.30 8.48
CA ILE A 318 8.94 1.94 7.66
C ILE A 318 8.99 0.42 7.44
N VAL A 319 8.76 -0.37 8.50
CA VAL A 319 8.66 -1.83 8.40
C VAL A 319 7.57 -2.23 7.41
N LEU A 320 6.38 -1.63 7.52
CA LEU A 320 5.27 -1.90 6.62
C LEU A 320 5.60 -1.57 5.15
N ALA A 321 6.34 -0.48 4.91
CA ALA A 321 6.78 -0.10 3.58
C ALA A 321 7.77 -1.11 2.99
N PHE A 322 8.74 -1.60 3.77
CA PHE A 322 9.66 -2.65 3.32
C PHE A 322 8.95 -3.98 3.07
N ASP A 323 8.02 -4.39 3.93
CA ASP A 323 7.21 -5.59 3.72
C ASP A 323 6.35 -5.50 2.47
N ARG A 324 5.82 -4.32 2.16
CA ARG A 324 5.10 -4.08 0.91
C ARG A 324 6.03 -4.23 -0.29
N GLN A 325 7.20 -3.59 -0.26
CA GLN A 325 8.19 -3.65 -1.33
C GLN A 325 8.67 -5.08 -1.61
N LYS A 326 8.98 -5.86 -0.56
CA LYS A 326 9.40 -7.26 -0.68
C LYS A 326 8.30 -8.11 -1.33
N ARG A 327 7.05 -8.01 -0.85
CA ARG A 327 5.92 -8.76 -1.42
C ARG A 327 5.65 -8.42 -2.88
N GLU A 328 5.76 -7.16 -3.26
CA GLU A 328 5.54 -6.74 -4.64
C GLU A 328 6.65 -7.24 -5.57
N SER A 329 7.91 -7.20 -5.11
CA SER A 329 9.04 -7.81 -5.82
C SER A 329 8.86 -9.32 -5.99
N ASP A 330 8.53 -10.04 -4.92
CA ASP A 330 8.32 -11.50 -4.95
C ASP A 330 7.20 -11.90 -5.92
N LEU A 331 6.12 -11.10 -5.95
CA LEU A 331 4.98 -11.30 -6.85
C LEU A 331 5.37 -11.06 -8.30
N ASN A 332 6.10 -9.99 -8.59
CA ASN A 332 6.59 -9.69 -9.93
C ASN A 332 7.55 -10.78 -10.43
N ASP A 333 8.48 -11.23 -9.59
CA ASP A 333 9.40 -12.32 -9.92
C ASP A 333 8.66 -13.65 -10.16
N PHE A 334 7.58 -13.90 -9.43
CA PHE A 334 6.72 -15.05 -9.66
C PHE A 334 5.99 -14.95 -11.02
N TYR A 335 5.41 -13.79 -11.32
CA TYR A 335 4.73 -13.55 -12.60
C TYR A 335 5.66 -13.70 -13.81
N GLU A 336 6.88 -13.15 -13.73
CA GLU A 336 7.87 -13.26 -14.79
C GLU A 336 8.26 -14.72 -15.05
N ARG A 337 8.51 -15.49 -13.98
CA ARG A 337 8.81 -16.93 -14.09
C ARG A 337 7.65 -17.72 -14.72
N MET A 338 6.43 -17.51 -14.23
CA MET A 338 5.25 -18.17 -14.79
C MET A 338 5.01 -17.81 -16.26
N ASN A 339 5.20 -16.54 -16.62
CA ASN A 339 5.08 -16.10 -18.01
C ASN A 339 6.13 -16.72 -18.93
N HIS A 340 7.36 -16.89 -18.44
CA HIS A 340 8.43 -17.57 -19.14
C HIS A 340 8.11 -19.04 -19.37
N ASP A 341 7.67 -19.77 -18.34
CA ASP A 341 7.32 -21.18 -18.43
C ASP A 341 6.14 -21.42 -19.38
N LEU A 342 5.12 -20.56 -19.33
CA LEU A 342 3.99 -20.59 -20.28
C LEU A 342 4.44 -20.35 -21.73
N GLU A 343 5.42 -19.47 -21.94
CA GLU A 343 5.95 -19.21 -23.28
C GLU A 343 6.73 -20.42 -23.82
N LEU A 344 7.50 -21.12 -22.97
CA LEU A 344 8.15 -22.38 -23.33
C LEU A 344 7.12 -23.48 -23.66
N ALA A 345 6.03 -23.58 -22.88
CA ALA A 345 4.94 -24.50 -23.14
C ALA A 345 4.29 -24.21 -24.51
N ARG A 346 4.04 -22.93 -24.81
CA ARG A 346 3.51 -22.49 -26.12
C ARG A 346 4.41 -22.88 -27.28
N LEU A 347 5.73 -22.65 -27.16
CA LEU A 347 6.69 -23.03 -28.20
C LEU A 347 6.69 -24.54 -28.43
N THR A 348 6.60 -25.34 -27.36
CA THR A 348 6.52 -26.80 -27.43
C THR A 348 5.24 -27.25 -28.12
N GLN A 349 4.08 -26.73 -27.70
CA GLN A 349 2.78 -27.06 -28.32
C GLN A 349 2.74 -26.66 -29.79
N ARG A 350 3.31 -25.50 -30.16
CA ARG A 350 3.35 -25.05 -31.56
C ARG A 350 4.06 -26.05 -32.48
N SER A 351 4.97 -26.87 -31.95
CA SER A 351 5.63 -27.94 -32.74
C SER A 351 4.75 -29.18 -32.97
N LEU A 352 3.68 -29.34 -32.19
CA LEU A 352 2.75 -30.46 -32.26
C LEU A 352 1.57 -30.16 -33.21
N VAL A 353 1.15 -28.89 -33.27
CA VAL A 353 0.12 -28.40 -34.20
C VAL A 353 0.71 -28.21 -35.59
N SER A 354 0.11 -28.85 -36.59
CA SER A 354 0.53 -28.72 -37.98
C SER A 354 0.01 -27.41 -38.57
N ARG A 355 0.92 -26.63 -39.18
CA ARG A 355 0.58 -25.38 -39.90
C ARG A 355 1.02 -25.40 -41.36
N GLU A 356 1.86 -26.36 -41.72
CA GLU A 356 2.35 -26.54 -43.08
C GLU A 356 1.91 -27.91 -43.58
N PHE A 357 1.23 -27.92 -44.71
CA PHE A 357 0.67 -29.11 -45.32
C PHE A 357 1.43 -29.47 -46.61
N PRO A 358 1.48 -30.75 -46.99
CA PRO A 358 2.24 -31.18 -48.15
C PRO A 358 1.61 -30.63 -49.44
N SER A 359 2.47 -30.18 -50.35
CA SER A 359 2.02 -29.79 -51.69
C SER A 359 1.52 -31.01 -52.46
N SER A 360 0.35 -30.90 -53.09
CA SER A 360 -0.28 -31.99 -53.83
C SER A 360 -1.01 -31.45 -55.06
N PRO A 361 -0.96 -32.15 -56.21
CA PRO A 361 -1.80 -31.80 -57.36
C PRO A 361 -3.27 -32.20 -57.14
N PHE A 362 -3.55 -33.08 -56.17
CA PHE A 362 -4.88 -33.65 -55.93
C PHE A 362 -5.69 -32.90 -54.88
N TYR A 363 -5.05 -32.04 -54.07
CA TYR A 363 -5.72 -31.26 -53.04
C TYR A 363 -4.90 -30.03 -52.64
N LYS A 364 -5.56 -29.05 -52.03
CA LYS A 364 -4.92 -28.01 -51.23
C LYS A 364 -5.43 -28.10 -49.80
N MET A 365 -4.59 -27.81 -48.82
CA MET A 365 -4.94 -27.90 -47.41
C MET A 365 -4.34 -26.74 -46.65
N ASP A 366 -5.10 -26.19 -45.72
CA ASP A 366 -4.67 -25.08 -44.88
C ASP A 366 -5.44 -25.05 -43.56
N SER A 367 -4.92 -24.38 -42.54
CA SER A 367 -5.51 -24.37 -41.20
C SER A 367 -5.34 -23.04 -40.46
N TYR A 368 -6.32 -22.72 -39.63
CA TYR A 368 -6.27 -21.66 -38.64
C TYR A 368 -6.22 -22.26 -37.23
N PHE A 369 -5.37 -21.70 -36.37
CA PHE A 369 -5.30 -22.07 -34.95
C PHE A 369 -4.94 -20.86 -34.09
N ARG A 370 -5.83 -20.51 -33.16
CA ARG A 370 -5.63 -19.45 -32.17
C ARG A 370 -6.06 -19.96 -30.79
N PRO A 371 -5.12 -20.14 -29.85
CA PRO A 371 -5.49 -20.51 -28.49
C PRO A 371 -6.18 -19.33 -27.76
N PHE A 372 -7.08 -19.66 -26.83
CA PHE A 372 -7.74 -18.71 -25.93
C PHE A 372 -6.75 -18.09 -24.94
N GLU A 373 -5.90 -18.92 -24.35
CA GLU A 373 -4.78 -18.48 -23.52
C GLU A 373 -3.46 -18.51 -24.31
N LYS A 374 -2.32 -18.69 -23.62
CA LYS A 374 -1.02 -18.91 -24.29
C LYS A 374 -0.91 -20.29 -24.93
N VAL A 375 -1.69 -21.26 -24.47
CA VAL A 375 -1.74 -22.66 -24.95
C VAL A 375 -3.20 -23.15 -24.97
N GLY A 376 -3.51 -24.13 -25.82
CA GLY A 376 -4.89 -24.60 -26.03
C GLY A 376 -5.10 -26.13 -26.00
N GLY A 377 -6.33 -26.61 -25.85
CA GLY A 377 -6.72 -28.02 -25.98
C GLY A 377 -6.85 -28.49 -27.43
N ASP A 378 -7.12 -27.58 -28.37
CA ASP A 378 -7.39 -27.90 -29.78
C ASP A 378 -6.21 -28.62 -30.48
N ILE A 379 -6.53 -29.60 -31.33
CA ILE A 379 -5.63 -30.52 -32.01
C ILE A 379 -5.81 -30.40 -33.53
N ILE A 380 -4.72 -30.08 -34.23
CA ILE A 380 -4.61 -30.21 -35.69
C ILE A 380 -3.29 -30.89 -36.03
N THR A 381 -3.32 -32.13 -36.50
CA THR A 381 -2.10 -32.82 -36.97
C THR A 381 -2.40 -33.80 -38.10
N TYR A 382 -1.40 -34.07 -38.94
CA TYR A 382 -1.47 -35.11 -39.97
C TYR A 382 -0.21 -35.97 -40.02
N ILE A 383 -0.31 -37.10 -40.71
CA ILE A 383 0.82 -37.91 -41.22
C ILE A 383 0.57 -38.19 -42.69
N GLN A 384 1.58 -37.94 -43.53
CA GLN A 384 1.61 -38.41 -44.90
C GLN A 384 2.39 -39.72 -45.01
N HIS A 385 1.76 -40.72 -45.58
CA HIS A 385 2.36 -42.01 -45.91
C HIS A 385 3.13 -41.95 -47.22
N GLU A 386 4.06 -42.88 -47.43
CA GLU A 386 4.88 -42.95 -48.66
C GLU A 386 4.04 -43.08 -49.95
N ASN A 387 2.86 -43.68 -49.85
CA ASN A 387 1.91 -43.83 -50.97
C ASN A 387 1.04 -42.58 -51.22
N GLY A 388 1.28 -41.48 -50.48
CA GLY A 388 0.52 -40.22 -50.59
C GLY A 388 -0.80 -40.19 -49.83
N VAL A 389 -1.20 -41.27 -49.15
CA VAL A 389 -2.35 -41.28 -48.24
C VAL A 389 -2.06 -40.39 -47.03
N LEU A 390 -3.08 -39.68 -46.54
CA LEU A 390 -2.99 -38.84 -45.36
C LEU A 390 -3.84 -39.43 -44.23
N ASP A 391 -3.28 -39.55 -43.04
CA ASP A 391 -4.05 -39.62 -41.80
C ASP A 391 -4.07 -38.24 -41.16
N ILE A 392 -5.23 -37.82 -40.66
CA ILE A 392 -5.50 -36.52 -40.06
C ILE A 392 -6.19 -36.77 -38.72
N LEU A 393 -5.71 -36.11 -37.68
CA LEU A 393 -6.40 -35.99 -36.41
C LEU A 393 -6.79 -34.53 -36.24
N PHE A 394 -8.08 -34.31 -36.06
CA PHE A 394 -8.65 -33.04 -35.63
C PHE A 394 -9.45 -33.30 -34.36
N GLY A 395 -9.37 -32.41 -33.38
CA GLY A 395 -10.22 -32.53 -32.19
C GLY A 395 -9.94 -31.46 -31.17
N ASP A 396 -10.73 -31.48 -30.12
CA ASP A 396 -10.62 -30.58 -28.97
C ASP A 396 -10.52 -31.39 -27.67
N VAL A 397 -9.76 -30.88 -26.72
CA VAL A 397 -9.68 -31.38 -25.35
C VAL A 397 -10.43 -30.41 -24.46
N SER A 398 -11.43 -30.92 -23.74
CA SER A 398 -12.26 -30.11 -22.85
C SER A 398 -11.46 -29.25 -21.86
N GLY A 399 -11.82 -27.96 -21.78
CA GLY A 399 -11.16 -26.97 -20.94
C GLY A 399 -9.97 -26.31 -21.63
N HIS A 400 -9.47 -25.20 -21.09
CA HIS A 400 -8.39 -24.41 -21.70
C HIS A 400 -7.13 -24.39 -20.83
N GLY A 401 -6.02 -23.93 -21.40
CA GLY A 401 -4.75 -23.71 -20.70
C GLY A 401 -3.83 -24.92 -20.68
N ILE A 402 -2.98 -25.03 -19.65
CA ILE A 402 -1.84 -25.96 -19.65
C ILE A 402 -2.29 -27.43 -19.63
N SER A 403 -3.31 -27.77 -18.84
CA SER A 403 -3.70 -29.17 -18.65
C SER A 403 -4.33 -29.78 -19.91
N SER A 404 -5.22 -29.04 -20.60
CA SER A 404 -5.79 -29.49 -21.88
C SER A 404 -4.72 -29.54 -22.97
N ALA A 405 -3.79 -28.58 -23.01
CA ALA A 405 -2.65 -28.61 -23.92
C ALA A 405 -1.73 -29.84 -23.74
N MET A 406 -1.54 -30.31 -22.51
CA MET A 406 -0.77 -31.54 -22.24
C MET A 406 -1.48 -32.78 -22.79
N VAL A 407 -2.80 -32.89 -22.57
CA VAL A 407 -3.61 -34.00 -23.10
C VAL A 407 -3.65 -33.96 -24.62
N SER A 408 -3.76 -32.78 -25.23
CA SER A 408 -3.63 -32.55 -26.68
C SER A 408 -2.28 -33.07 -27.21
N GLY A 409 -1.19 -32.82 -26.48
CA GLY A 409 0.12 -33.37 -26.83
C GLY A 409 0.19 -34.90 -26.74
N MET A 410 -0.38 -35.50 -25.69
CA MET A 410 -0.47 -36.96 -25.56
C MET A 410 -1.28 -37.58 -26.71
N ALA A 411 -2.38 -36.92 -27.08
CA ALA A 411 -3.23 -37.31 -28.19
C ALA A 411 -2.46 -37.31 -29.52
N VAL A 412 -1.76 -36.23 -29.84
CA VAL A 412 -0.93 -36.12 -31.05
C VAL A 412 0.12 -37.23 -31.11
N LEU A 413 0.76 -37.57 -29.99
CA LEU A 413 1.78 -38.63 -29.94
C LEU A 413 1.19 -40.02 -30.16
N SER A 414 0.07 -40.35 -29.50
CA SER A 414 -0.62 -41.64 -29.69
C SER A 414 -1.11 -41.78 -31.13
N PHE A 415 -1.73 -40.73 -31.69
CA PHE A 415 -2.13 -40.69 -33.10
C PHE A 415 -0.96 -40.95 -34.04
N ARG A 416 0.15 -40.22 -33.88
CA ARG A 416 1.32 -40.37 -34.76
C ARG A 416 1.92 -41.78 -34.69
N HIS A 417 1.88 -42.42 -33.52
CA HIS A 417 2.34 -43.80 -33.35
C HIS A 417 1.44 -44.78 -34.11
N HIS A 418 0.13 -44.74 -33.87
CA HIS A 418 -0.84 -45.68 -34.44
C HIS A 418 -1.10 -45.46 -35.94
N ALA A 419 -1.04 -44.20 -36.41
CA ALA A 419 -1.10 -43.87 -37.82
C ALA A 419 0.05 -44.54 -38.59
N LYS A 420 1.28 -44.44 -38.08
CA LYS A 420 2.45 -45.11 -38.69
C LYS A 420 2.36 -46.64 -38.67
N ALA A 421 1.66 -47.21 -37.69
CA ALA A 421 1.38 -48.64 -37.64
C ALA A 421 0.33 -49.09 -38.67
N GLY A 422 -0.32 -48.16 -39.38
CA GLY A 422 -1.26 -48.44 -40.46
C GLY A 422 -2.68 -48.77 -40.01
N LEU A 423 -2.99 -48.61 -38.71
CA LEU A 423 -4.33 -48.87 -38.15
C LEU A 423 -5.39 -48.04 -38.87
N SER A 424 -6.58 -48.59 -39.07
CA SER A 424 -7.71 -47.81 -39.61
C SER A 424 -8.15 -46.72 -38.63
N PRO A 425 -8.88 -45.67 -39.07
CA PRO A 425 -9.34 -44.60 -38.18
C PRO A 425 -10.07 -45.08 -36.92
N ALA A 426 -10.97 -46.05 -37.04
CA ALA A 426 -11.68 -46.64 -35.91
C ALA A 426 -10.77 -47.41 -34.94
N GLU A 427 -9.86 -48.24 -35.47
CA GLU A 427 -8.87 -48.96 -34.66
C GLU A 427 -7.91 -47.99 -33.95
N GLY A 428 -7.52 -46.92 -34.64
CA GLY A 428 -6.68 -45.85 -34.11
C GLY A 428 -7.33 -45.15 -32.93
N ILE A 429 -8.59 -44.73 -33.05
CA ILE A 429 -9.36 -44.13 -31.94
C ILE A 429 -9.49 -45.12 -30.77
N GLN A 430 -9.69 -46.41 -31.04
CA GLN A 430 -9.81 -47.40 -29.97
C GLN A 430 -8.49 -47.59 -29.21
N GLN A 431 -7.34 -47.60 -29.89
CA GLN A 431 -6.04 -47.61 -29.20
C GLN A 431 -5.78 -46.30 -28.46
N PHE A 432 -6.19 -45.18 -29.03
CA PHE A 432 -6.08 -43.87 -28.41
C PHE A 432 -6.78 -43.80 -27.06
N VAL A 433 -8.02 -44.31 -26.96
CA VAL A 433 -8.73 -44.42 -25.66
C VAL A 433 -7.95 -45.30 -24.69
N LYS A 434 -7.43 -46.44 -25.15
CA LYS A 434 -6.69 -47.38 -24.31
C LYS A 434 -5.39 -46.79 -23.76
N ASP A 435 -4.69 -46.00 -24.57
CA ASP A 435 -3.45 -45.33 -24.20
C ASP A 435 -3.71 -44.20 -23.18
N LEU A 436 -4.70 -43.34 -23.45
CA LEU A 436 -4.90 -42.12 -22.67
C LEU A 436 -5.73 -42.33 -21.40
N LYS A 437 -6.70 -43.26 -21.39
CA LYS A 437 -7.62 -43.45 -20.26
C LYS A 437 -6.96 -43.71 -18.90
N PRO A 438 -5.84 -44.45 -18.80
CA PRO A 438 -5.14 -44.62 -17.52
C PRO A 438 -4.39 -43.37 -17.02
N MET A 439 -4.11 -42.41 -17.90
CA MET A 439 -3.25 -41.26 -17.60
C MET A 439 -4.01 -39.93 -17.49
N VAL A 440 -5.14 -39.80 -18.19
CA VAL A 440 -5.93 -38.57 -18.25
C VAL A 440 -7.03 -38.61 -17.20
N VAL A 441 -7.10 -37.55 -16.39
CA VAL A 441 -8.10 -37.35 -15.34
C VAL A 441 -8.89 -36.08 -15.67
N GLU A 442 -10.21 -36.13 -15.49
CA GLU A 442 -11.15 -35.00 -15.65
C GLU A 442 -11.28 -34.34 -17.03
N HIS A 443 -10.40 -34.67 -17.99
CA HIS A 443 -10.51 -34.23 -19.39
C HIS A 443 -11.19 -35.28 -20.27
N HIS A 444 -11.98 -34.80 -21.23
CA HIS A 444 -12.50 -35.58 -22.35
C HIS A 444 -12.02 -34.99 -23.67
N ILE A 445 -12.08 -35.78 -24.74
CA ILE A 445 -11.56 -35.38 -26.05
C ILE A 445 -12.63 -35.58 -27.11
N ALA A 446 -13.04 -34.49 -27.77
CA ALA A 446 -13.94 -34.50 -28.91
C ALA A 446 -13.12 -34.53 -30.20
N ALA A 447 -12.94 -35.70 -30.81
CA ALA A 447 -12.00 -35.86 -31.92
C ALA A 447 -12.58 -36.61 -33.12
N VAL A 448 -11.90 -36.47 -34.25
CA VAL A 448 -12.11 -37.22 -35.48
C VAL A 448 -10.77 -37.64 -36.05
N TRP A 449 -10.67 -38.93 -36.36
CA TRP A 449 -9.57 -39.46 -37.15
C TRP A 449 -10.06 -39.66 -38.57
N ALA A 450 -9.40 -39.02 -39.55
CA ALA A 450 -9.73 -39.14 -40.96
C ALA A 450 -8.53 -39.62 -41.78
N ARG A 451 -8.74 -40.66 -42.59
CA ARG A 451 -7.80 -41.15 -43.59
C ARG A 451 -8.27 -40.75 -44.99
N PHE A 452 -7.50 -39.89 -45.64
CA PHE A 452 -7.77 -39.39 -46.98
C PHE A 452 -6.89 -40.11 -48.01
N PHE A 453 -7.54 -40.67 -49.04
CA PHE A 453 -6.93 -41.31 -50.20
C PHE A 453 -7.05 -40.35 -51.41
N PRO A 454 -6.01 -39.56 -51.73
CA PRO A 454 -6.14 -38.50 -52.75
C PRO A 454 -6.44 -39.02 -54.15
N LEU A 455 -5.80 -40.12 -54.54
CA LEU A 455 -5.98 -40.73 -55.87
C LEU A 455 -7.39 -41.30 -56.07
N GLU A 456 -7.96 -41.87 -55.01
CA GLU A 456 -9.31 -42.46 -55.05
C GLU A 456 -10.42 -41.43 -54.79
N LYS A 457 -10.05 -40.20 -54.41
CA LYS A 457 -10.95 -39.17 -53.90
C LYS A 457 -11.89 -39.75 -52.85
N LYS A 458 -11.32 -40.44 -51.86
CA LYS A 458 -12.07 -41.14 -50.82
C LYS A 458 -11.58 -40.72 -49.45
N LEU A 459 -12.51 -40.38 -48.57
CA LEU A 459 -12.25 -40.13 -47.16
C LEU A 459 -12.87 -41.27 -46.35
N VAL A 460 -12.06 -41.90 -45.50
CA VAL A 460 -12.50 -42.86 -44.49
C VAL A 460 -12.27 -42.23 -43.13
N TYR A 461 -13.26 -42.22 -42.24
CA TYR A 461 -13.14 -41.49 -40.98
C TYR A 461 -13.87 -42.19 -39.85
N SER A 462 -13.51 -41.85 -38.60
CA SER A 462 -14.18 -42.31 -37.40
C SER A 462 -14.39 -41.13 -36.45
N TYR A 463 -15.62 -40.95 -35.99
CA TYR A 463 -16.02 -39.87 -35.08
C TYR A 463 -15.89 -40.27 -33.61
N ALA A 464 -15.56 -39.29 -32.78
CA ALA A 464 -15.62 -39.40 -31.34
C ALA A 464 -16.01 -38.06 -30.69
N GLY A 465 -17.25 -37.62 -30.91
CA GLY A 465 -17.80 -36.43 -30.25
C GLY A 465 -17.43 -35.08 -30.86
N HIS A 466 -16.61 -35.06 -31.91
CA HIS A 466 -16.26 -33.83 -32.64
C HIS A 466 -17.48 -33.19 -33.33
N PRO A 467 -17.56 -31.85 -33.45
CA PRO A 467 -18.53 -31.16 -34.29
C PRO A 467 -18.68 -31.73 -35.71
N PRO A 468 -19.83 -31.54 -36.37
CA PRO A 468 -20.03 -32.03 -37.73
C PRO A 468 -18.98 -31.48 -38.69
N ILE A 469 -18.34 -32.37 -39.47
CA ILE A 469 -17.45 -31.96 -40.55
C ILE A 469 -18.34 -31.65 -41.73
N VAL A 470 -18.12 -30.48 -42.32
CA VAL A 470 -18.93 -30.01 -43.44
C VAL A 470 -18.20 -30.24 -44.75
N VAL A 471 -18.89 -30.85 -45.72
CA VAL A 471 -18.45 -30.98 -47.10
C VAL A 471 -19.34 -30.12 -47.98
N PHE A 472 -18.76 -29.14 -48.65
CA PHE A 472 -19.42 -28.31 -49.65
C PHE A 472 -19.17 -28.86 -51.05
N ARG A 473 -20.26 -29.14 -51.77
CA ARG A 473 -20.26 -29.52 -53.19
C ARG A 473 -21.06 -28.49 -53.97
N GLY A 474 -20.37 -27.51 -54.55
CA GLY A 474 -21.05 -26.30 -55.01
C GLY A 474 -21.67 -25.57 -53.81
N GLU A 475 -22.95 -25.21 -53.93
CA GLU A 475 -23.75 -24.64 -52.83
C GLU A 475 -24.37 -25.72 -51.92
N GLU A 476 -24.28 -27.00 -52.28
CA GLU A 476 -24.83 -28.09 -51.47
C GLU A 476 -23.92 -28.37 -50.27
N LYS A 477 -24.52 -28.32 -49.07
CA LYS A 477 -23.88 -28.63 -47.79
C LYS A 477 -24.21 -30.07 -47.37
N MET A 478 -23.18 -30.87 -47.10
CA MET A 478 -23.32 -32.21 -46.53
C MET A 478 -22.56 -32.30 -45.22
N GLU A 479 -23.23 -32.68 -44.14
CA GLU A 479 -22.58 -33.01 -42.86
C GLU A 479 -22.21 -34.48 -42.84
N LEU A 480 -20.97 -34.78 -42.44
CA LEU A 480 -20.52 -36.15 -42.28
C LEU A 480 -21.20 -36.80 -41.06
N LYS A 481 -21.74 -37.99 -41.27
CA LYS A 481 -22.41 -38.76 -40.20
C LYS A 481 -21.38 -39.37 -39.27
N GLY A 482 -21.62 -39.33 -37.97
CA GLY A 482 -20.73 -39.89 -36.96
C GLY A 482 -21.39 -40.05 -35.59
N MET A 483 -20.67 -40.69 -34.68
CA MET A 483 -21.11 -40.87 -33.29
C MET A 483 -20.66 -39.69 -32.43
N ASN A 484 -21.62 -38.96 -31.86
CA ASN A 484 -21.38 -37.79 -30.99
C ASN A 484 -21.14 -38.20 -29.53
N LEU A 485 -20.12 -39.02 -29.27
CA LEU A 485 -19.68 -39.33 -27.90
C LEU A 485 -18.19 -39.01 -27.77
N PRO A 486 -17.80 -38.06 -26.90
CA PRO A 486 -16.40 -37.76 -26.64
C PRO A 486 -15.64 -38.94 -26.02
N LEU A 487 -14.35 -38.98 -26.30
CA LEU A 487 -13.42 -39.96 -25.76
C LEU A 487 -13.23 -39.78 -24.25
N LEU A 488 -12.80 -40.85 -23.59
CA LEU A 488 -12.42 -40.92 -22.17
C LEU A 488 -13.57 -40.80 -21.16
N ILE A 489 -14.78 -40.42 -21.58
CA ILE A 489 -15.96 -40.37 -20.70
C ILE A 489 -16.49 -41.79 -20.38
N PHE A 490 -16.55 -42.67 -21.38
CA PHE A 490 -17.22 -43.97 -21.25
C PHE A 490 -16.23 -45.14 -21.34
N ASP A 491 -16.50 -46.24 -20.63
CA ASP A 491 -15.61 -47.41 -20.51
C ASP A 491 -15.64 -48.37 -21.71
N SER A 492 -16.75 -48.39 -22.46
CA SER A 492 -16.96 -49.37 -23.53
C SER A 492 -17.75 -48.74 -24.67
N ILE A 493 -17.02 -48.16 -25.62
CA ILE A 493 -17.55 -47.65 -26.87
C ILE A 493 -16.88 -48.38 -28.02
N GLU A 494 -17.68 -48.85 -28.98
CA GLU A 494 -17.21 -49.32 -30.28
C GLU A 494 -17.21 -48.14 -31.27
N TYR A 495 -16.11 -48.01 -32.00
CA TYR A 495 -15.94 -47.00 -33.05
C TYR A 495 -15.98 -47.67 -34.42
N PHE A 496 -16.53 -46.99 -35.41
CA PHE A 496 -16.73 -47.54 -36.75
C PHE A 496 -16.14 -46.63 -37.82
N ASN A 497 -15.61 -47.25 -38.87
CA ASN A 497 -15.15 -46.52 -40.05
C ASN A 497 -16.34 -46.21 -40.94
N GLU A 498 -16.59 -44.93 -41.16
CA GLU A 498 -17.47 -44.43 -42.21
C GLU A 498 -16.65 -43.99 -43.42
N SER A 499 -17.28 -43.87 -44.59
CA SER A 499 -16.57 -43.38 -45.78
C SER A 499 -17.45 -42.61 -46.73
N ILE A 500 -16.83 -41.64 -47.41
CA ILE A 500 -17.46 -40.81 -48.44
C ILE A 500 -16.58 -40.73 -49.68
N LYS A 501 -17.22 -40.68 -50.85
CA LYS A 501 -16.57 -40.35 -52.12
C LYS A 501 -16.65 -38.85 -52.37
N LEU A 502 -15.49 -38.28 -52.63
CA LEU A 502 -15.28 -36.86 -52.90
C LEU A 502 -15.24 -36.63 -54.42
N GLN A 503 -15.59 -35.41 -54.81
CA GLN A 503 -15.57 -34.94 -56.18
C GLN A 503 -14.56 -33.80 -56.32
N LYS A 504 -14.22 -33.50 -57.57
CA LYS A 504 -13.43 -32.32 -57.88
C LYS A 504 -14.19 -31.08 -57.37
N ASP A 505 -13.46 -30.13 -56.78
CA ASP A 505 -13.98 -28.87 -56.24
C ASP A 505 -14.87 -29.02 -54.99
N ASP A 506 -14.90 -30.21 -54.38
CA ASP A 506 -15.41 -30.39 -53.02
C ASP A 506 -14.47 -29.67 -52.03
N ARG A 507 -15.05 -28.95 -51.06
CA ARG A 507 -14.33 -28.36 -49.91
C ARG A 507 -14.78 -29.04 -48.63
N ILE A 508 -13.81 -29.50 -47.83
CA ILE A 508 -14.05 -30.13 -46.54
C ILE A 508 -13.57 -29.17 -45.46
N VAL A 509 -14.39 -28.92 -44.44
CA VAL A 509 -14.07 -28.01 -43.33
C VAL A 509 -14.25 -28.76 -42.01
N PHE A 510 -13.18 -28.80 -41.23
CA PHE A 510 -13.15 -29.22 -39.82
C PHE A 510 -13.03 -27.96 -38.97
N TYR A 511 -13.68 -27.92 -37.81
CA TYR A 511 -13.66 -26.77 -36.93
C TYR A 511 -13.97 -27.17 -35.49
N SER A 512 -13.37 -26.48 -34.51
CA SER A 512 -13.73 -26.61 -33.09
C SER A 512 -14.97 -25.77 -32.75
N ASP A 513 -15.50 -25.98 -31.54
CA ASP A 513 -16.63 -25.23 -31.00
C ASP A 513 -16.31 -23.73 -30.79
N GLY A 514 -15.07 -23.37 -30.50
CA GLY A 514 -14.64 -21.97 -30.41
C GLY A 514 -14.84 -21.16 -31.71
N MET A 515 -15.11 -21.80 -32.85
CA MET A 515 -15.47 -21.13 -34.10
C MET A 515 -16.96 -20.71 -34.18
N TYR A 516 -17.86 -21.34 -33.42
CA TYR A 516 -19.31 -21.12 -33.54
C TYR A 516 -20.03 -20.90 -32.20
N GLU A 517 -19.40 -21.20 -31.07
CA GLU A 517 -19.89 -20.90 -29.71
C GLU A 517 -19.40 -19.53 -29.21
N VAL A 518 -19.28 -18.56 -30.12
CA VAL A 518 -18.92 -17.17 -29.80
C VAL A 518 -20.15 -16.32 -29.53
N PHE A 519 -20.01 -15.35 -28.63
CA PHE A 519 -21.09 -14.45 -28.21
C PHE A 519 -20.79 -13.01 -28.62
N ASN A 520 -21.81 -12.28 -29.05
CA ASN A 520 -21.73 -10.84 -29.28
C ASN A 520 -22.02 -10.03 -28.00
N ALA A 521 -21.90 -8.69 -28.07
CA ALA A 521 -22.13 -7.81 -26.90
C ALA A 521 -23.55 -7.89 -26.32
N GLU A 522 -24.55 -8.25 -27.13
CA GLU A 522 -25.93 -8.49 -26.66
C GLU A 522 -26.16 -9.90 -26.06
N GLY A 523 -25.12 -10.74 -26.01
CA GLY A 523 -25.19 -12.11 -25.51
C GLY A 523 -25.85 -13.11 -26.47
N ARG A 524 -25.95 -12.79 -27.75
CA ARG A 524 -26.39 -13.73 -28.79
C ARG A 524 -25.22 -14.59 -29.25
N ILE A 525 -25.45 -15.88 -29.35
CA ILE A 525 -24.49 -16.86 -29.87
C ILE A 525 -24.52 -16.85 -31.40
N LEU A 526 -23.37 -17.03 -32.06
CA LEU A 526 -23.29 -17.21 -33.52
C LEU A 526 -23.99 -18.50 -33.95
N ASP A 527 -23.84 -19.53 -33.13
CA ASP A 527 -24.32 -20.90 -33.33
C ASP A 527 -23.79 -21.59 -34.60
N LEU A 528 -23.95 -22.91 -34.62
CA LEU A 528 -23.45 -23.77 -35.69
C LEU A 528 -24.08 -23.41 -37.05
N PRO A 529 -25.42 -23.24 -37.19
CA PRO A 529 -26.02 -22.74 -38.43
C PRO A 529 -25.43 -21.40 -38.90
N GLY A 530 -25.32 -20.40 -38.03
CA GLY A 530 -24.77 -19.09 -38.39
C GLY A 530 -23.32 -19.16 -38.87
N PHE A 531 -22.50 -19.97 -38.20
CA PHE A 531 -21.13 -20.21 -38.64
C PHE A 531 -21.05 -20.93 -39.99
N GLN A 532 -21.91 -21.92 -40.24
CA GLN A 532 -21.96 -22.60 -41.52
C GLN A 532 -22.41 -21.69 -42.68
N ASP A 533 -23.25 -20.69 -42.40
CA ASP A 533 -23.63 -19.67 -43.39
C ASP A 533 -22.43 -18.77 -43.76
N ILE A 534 -21.58 -18.42 -42.78
CA ILE A 534 -20.31 -17.70 -43.03
C ILE A 534 -19.38 -18.53 -43.90
N LEU A 535 -19.23 -19.84 -43.62
CA LEU A 535 -18.42 -20.74 -44.44
C LEU A 535 -18.91 -20.77 -45.90
N LEU A 536 -20.23 -20.82 -46.10
CA LEU A 536 -20.83 -20.86 -47.43
C LEU A 536 -20.65 -19.54 -48.19
N GLN A 537 -20.77 -18.39 -47.50
CA GLN A 537 -20.60 -17.05 -48.09
C GLN A 537 -19.25 -16.87 -48.80
N HIS A 538 -18.18 -17.42 -48.22
CA HIS A 538 -16.81 -17.27 -48.72
C HIS A 538 -16.33 -18.44 -49.58
N ARG A 539 -17.19 -19.43 -49.84
CA ARG A 539 -16.82 -20.72 -50.46
C ARG A 539 -16.12 -20.59 -51.80
N ASP A 540 -16.48 -19.60 -52.62
CA ASP A 540 -15.92 -19.43 -53.96
C ASP A 540 -14.53 -18.75 -53.99
N LEU A 541 -13.99 -18.37 -52.83
CA LEU A 541 -12.60 -17.91 -52.73
C LEU A 541 -11.64 -19.05 -53.09
N GLY A 542 -10.85 -18.81 -54.15
CA GLY A 542 -9.91 -19.79 -54.71
C GLY A 542 -8.57 -19.91 -53.95
N ASN A 543 -8.29 -18.98 -53.04
CA ASN A 543 -7.17 -19.02 -52.12
C ASN A 543 -7.64 -19.45 -50.73
N LEU A 544 -7.00 -20.47 -50.15
CA LEU A 544 -7.35 -20.98 -48.83
C LEU A 544 -6.94 -20.01 -47.71
N ASP A 545 -5.79 -19.34 -47.84
CA ASP A 545 -5.36 -18.33 -46.87
C ASP A 545 -6.43 -17.21 -46.76
N GLU A 546 -6.87 -16.69 -47.91
CA GLU A 546 -7.89 -15.65 -47.99
C GLU A 546 -9.25 -16.14 -47.46
N TYR A 547 -9.61 -17.40 -47.74
CA TYR A 547 -10.82 -18.00 -47.20
C TYR A 547 -10.80 -18.07 -45.67
N LEU A 548 -9.71 -18.60 -45.09
CA LEU A 548 -9.55 -18.69 -43.65
C LEU A 548 -9.60 -17.29 -43.01
N ASP A 549 -8.87 -16.32 -43.56
CA ASP A 549 -8.83 -14.95 -43.06
C ASP A 549 -10.22 -14.29 -43.06
N GLN A 550 -11.01 -14.46 -44.13
CA GLN A 550 -12.35 -13.87 -44.22
C GLN A 550 -13.34 -14.55 -43.26
N VAL A 551 -13.34 -15.88 -43.18
CA VAL A 551 -14.19 -16.61 -42.23
C VAL A 551 -13.87 -16.19 -40.79
N VAL A 552 -12.59 -16.14 -40.45
CA VAL A 552 -12.12 -15.74 -39.11
C VAL A 552 -12.48 -14.28 -38.84
N SER A 553 -12.32 -13.38 -39.82
CA SER A 553 -12.69 -11.97 -39.71
C SER A 553 -14.18 -11.80 -39.39
N ASP A 554 -15.06 -12.53 -40.06
CA ASP A 554 -16.51 -12.46 -39.83
C ASP A 554 -16.90 -12.97 -38.44
N VAL A 555 -16.26 -14.06 -37.98
CA VAL A 555 -16.43 -14.57 -36.60
C VAL A 555 -15.98 -13.53 -35.57
N PHE A 556 -14.82 -12.89 -35.78
CA PHE A 556 -14.32 -11.82 -34.91
C PHE A 556 -15.19 -10.57 -34.93
N GLN A 557 -15.74 -10.22 -36.09
CA GLN A 557 -16.63 -9.09 -36.23
C GLN A 557 -17.96 -9.34 -35.51
N PHE A 558 -18.50 -10.56 -35.59
CA PHE A 558 -19.69 -10.95 -34.84
C PHE A 558 -19.46 -10.84 -33.33
N SER A 559 -18.29 -11.28 -32.85
CA SER A 559 -17.98 -11.34 -31.42
C SER A 559 -17.32 -10.08 -30.85
N GLU A 560 -17.16 -9.02 -31.66
CA GLU A 560 -16.46 -7.78 -31.30
C GLU A 560 -15.04 -7.99 -30.74
N GLY A 561 -14.36 -9.04 -31.19
CA GLY A 561 -13.02 -9.39 -30.70
C GLY A 561 -12.98 -10.28 -29.46
N VAL A 562 -14.13 -10.63 -28.87
CA VAL A 562 -14.23 -11.46 -27.66
C VAL A 562 -14.45 -12.93 -28.04
N PHE A 563 -13.76 -13.85 -27.39
CA PHE A 563 -13.96 -15.28 -27.55
C PHE A 563 -13.61 -15.97 -26.24
N GLY A 564 -14.15 -17.17 -26.00
CA GLY A 564 -14.06 -17.87 -24.71
C GLY A 564 -13.36 -19.23 -24.76
N ASP A 565 -12.97 -19.70 -25.95
CA ASP A 565 -12.33 -20.99 -26.15
C ASP A 565 -11.36 -20.98 -27.33
N ASP A 566 -10.59 -22.04 -27.52
CA ASP A 566 -9.66 -22.18 -28.62
C ASP A 566 -10.37 -22.19 -29.98
N MET A 567 -9.76 -21.54 -30.97
CA MET A 567 -10.28 -21.47 -32.33
C MET A 567 -9.40 -22.29 -33.26
N ALA A 568 -9.92 -23.42 -33.73
CA ALA A 568 -9.27 -24.27 -34.71
C ALA A 568 -10.16 -24.49 -35.94
N MET A 569 -9.54 -24.44 -37.12
CA MET A 569 -10.17 -24.78 -38.38
C MET A 569 -9.16 -25.42 -39.33
N LEU A 570 -9.57 -26.47 -40.04
CA LEU A 570 -8.78 -27.13 -41.08
C LEU A 570 -9.64 -27.24 -42.35
N VAL A 571 -9.10 -26.80 -43.48
CA VAL A 571 -9.81 -26.77 -44.76
C VAL A 571 -9.05 -27.60 -45.79
N ILE A 572 -9.78 -28.42 -46.56
CA ILE A 572 -9.23 -29.25 -47.62
C ILE A 572 -10.04 -29.03 -48.91
N ASP A 573 -9.39 -28.50 -49.94
CA ASP A 573 -9.95 -28.38 -51.29
C ASP A 573 -9.52 -29.57 -52.15
N ILE A 574 -10.48 -30.29 -52.73
CA ILE A 574 -10.20 -31.39 -53.65
C ILE A 574 -9.96 -30.86 -55.05
N LYS A 575 -8.82 -31.22 -55.66
CA LYS A 575 -8.43 -30.82 -57.01
C LYS A 575 -8.68 -31.93 -58.04
N GLY A 576 -8.51 -31.54 -59.31
CA GLY A 576 -8.85 -32.31 -60.51
C GLY A 576 -8.11 -33.63 -60.63
#